data_AF-A0A4S5BPW3-F1
#
_entry.id   AF-A0A4S5BPW3-F1
#
_cell.length_a   1.000
_cell.length_b   1.000
_cell.length_c   1.000
_cell.angle_alpha   90.00
_cell.angle_beta   90.00
_cell.angle_gamma   90.00
#
_symmetry.space_group_name_H-M   'P 1'
#
loop_
_entity.id
_entity.type
_entity.pdbx_description
1 polymer ?
#
loop_
_entity_poly.entity_id
_entity_poly.type
_entity_poly.pdbx_seq_one_letter_code
_entity_poly.pdbx_strand_id
1 'polypeptide(L)'
;MKKQGFDPIYQQITRVAETSSQRIQSKLSNPYLWCFCELCWRTTEYSTNLNSPLIIKRLLRGNAKIVGLTASARAAAIKKADAVVKRYEQALAGELGRYTASRLYAKYCDAVEMRGDRSVAGFRDCVERVILYQEWAKHGELAWSTRKPGQDDKAAKPSKLYCEAHNPKRSDEARRAYQRDRRFVTEYESLMDAIWSQGINSGSLPTWDIEAHAYVRREAYRLLQEIKSPRAAASTIEELLAKGLSQTAIARELCVSRQAVSAAIKRHKHRATI
;
A
#
# COMPACT_ATOMS: atom_id res chain seq x y z
N MET A 1 13.95 -24.72 -17.91
CA MET A 1 14.91 -23.72 -17.35
C MET A 1 14.11 -22.62 -16.64
N LYS A 2 14.34 -22.39 -15.35
CA LYS A 2 13.64 -21.31 -14.62
C LYS A 2 14.19 -19.96 -15.09
N LYS A 3 13.34 -19.08 -15.65
CA LYS A 3 13.74 -17.76 -16.15
C LYS A 3 14.43 -16.97 -15.02
N GLN A 4 15.69 -16.59 -15.26
CA GLN A 4 16.41 -15.66 -14.41
C GLN A 4 16.15 -14.25 -14.96
N GLY A 5 15.81 -13.32 -14.08
CA GLY A 5 15.67 -11.91 -14.42
C GLY A 5 16.60 -11.11 -13.52
N PHE A 6 17.28 -10.11 -14.10
CA PHE A 6 17.89 -9.08 -13.27
C PHE A 6 16.76 -8.27 -12.64
N ASP A 7 16.67 -8.24 -11.31
CA ASP A 7 15.76 -7.35 -10.60
C ASP A 7 16.52 -6.03 -10.36
N PRO A 8 16.23 -4.97 -11.14
CA PRO A 8 16.92 -3.69 -11.01
C PRO A 8 16.68 -3.04 -9.64
N ILE A 9 15.68 -3.51 -8.88
CA ILE A 9 15.32 -2.98 -7.57
C ILE A 9 16.15 -3.62 -6.46
N TYR A 10 16.54 -4.88 -6.61
CA TYR A 10 17.50 -5.51 -5.69
C TYR A 10 18.95 -5.45 -6.19
N GLN A 11 19.16 -5.04 -7.45
CA GLN A 11 20.44 -5.03 -8.15
C GLN A 11 21.12 -6.40 -8.16
N GLN A 12 20.30 -7.45 -8.27
CA GLN A 12 20.78 -8.83 -8.29
C GLN A 12 20.00 -9.64 -9.32
N ILE A 13 20.62 -10.68 -9.87
CA ILE A 13 19.91 -11.66 -10.67
C ILE A 13 19.01 -12.43 -9.70
N THR A 14 17.73 -12.10 -9.70
CA THR A 14 16.76 -12.79 -8.86
C THR A 14 16.26 -14.02 -9.58
N ARG A 15 16.29 -15.14 -8.85
CA ARG A 15 15.44 -16.27 -9.22
C ARG A 15 14.03 -15.87 -8.78
N VAL A 16 13.04 -16.10 -9.65
CA VAL A 16 11.60 -15.87 -9.39
C VAL A 16 11.08 -16.58 -8.11
N ALA A 17 11.91 -17.39 -7.44
CA ALA A 17 11.66 -17.88 -6.10
C ALA A 17 12.89 -17.63 -5.20
N GLU A 18 12.96 -16.47 -4.54
CA GLU A 18 13.93 -16.23 -3.44
C GLU A 18 13.58 -17.03 -2.16
N THR A 19 12.45 -17.74 -2.14
CA THR A 19 11.96 -18.43 -0.95
C THR A 19 11.26 -19.74 -1.32
N SER A 20 11.50 -20.77 -0.49
CA SER A 20 10.75 -22.03 -0.50
C SER A 20 9.36 -21.88 0.15
N SER A 21 9.05 -20.71 0.73
CA SER A 21 7.74 -20.45 1.33
C SER A 21 6.67 -20.32 0.26
N GLN A 22 5.77 -21.29 0.19
CA GLN A 22 4.60 -21.26 -0.68
C GLN A 22 3.74 -20.02 -0.41
N ARG A 23 3.60 -19.60 0.85
CA ARG A 23 2.90 -18.37 1.23
C ARG A 23 3.47 -17.13 0.52
N ILE A 24 4.79 -16.96 0.55
CA ILE A 24 5.43 -15.80 -0.09
C ILE A 24 5.32 -15.90 -1.61
N GLN A 25 5.47 -17.09 -2.18
CA GLN A 25 5.27 -17.31 -3.62
C GLN A 25 3.86 -16.95 -4.06
N SER A 26 2.83 -17.44 -3.35
CA SER A 26 1.43 -17.11 -3.61
C SER A 26 1.17 -15.61 -3.54
N LYS A 27 1.67 -14.92 -2.52
CA LYS A 27 1.51 -13.46 -2.39
C LYS A 27 2.18 -12.69 -3.53
N LEU A 28 3.41 -13.06 -3.89
CA LEU A 28 4.17 -12.38 -4.94
C LEU A 28 3.67 -12.73 -6.35
N SER A 29 2.99 -13.87 -6.52
CA SER A 29 2.38 -14.27 -7.79
C SER A 29 1.10 -13.49 -8.12
N ASN A 30 0.42 -12.95 -7.11
CA ASN A 30 -0.79 -12.18 -7.30
C ASN A 30 -0.43 -10.69 -7.56
N PRO A 31 -0.78 -10.12 -8.74
CA PRO A 31 -0.40 -8.76 -9.14
C PRO A 31 -0.86 -7.64 -8.21
N TYR A 32 -1.80 -7.89 -7.30
CA TYR A 32 -2.38 -6.89 -6.41
C TYR A 32 -2.08 -7.15 -4.92
N LEU A 33 -1.91 -8.40 -4.49
CA LEU A 33 -1.66 -8.72 -3.08
C LEU A 33 -0.27 -8.30 -2.59
N TRP A 34 0.72 -8.21 -3.48
CA TRP A 34 2.05 -7.71 -3.10
C TRP A 34 2.02 -6.20 -2.77
N CYS A 35 0.99 -5.46 -3.22
CA CYS A 35 0.84 -4.04 -2.94
C CYS A 35 0.47 -3.75 -1.48
N PHE A 36 -0.02 -4.74 -0.74
CA PHE A 36 -0.59 -4.54 0.59
C PHE A 36 0.18 -5.28 1.69
N CYS A 37 0.34 -4.60 2.83
CA CYS A 37 1.00 -5.11 4.02
C CYS A 37 0.26 -6.35 4.54
N GLU A 38 0.98 -7.41 4.88
CA GLU A 38 0.36 -8.64 5.39
C GLU A 38 -0.34 -8.45 6.75
N LEU A 39 -0.01 -7.39 7.50
CA LEU A 39 -0.49 -7.20 8.87
C LEU A 39 -1.62 -6.16 9.00
N CYS A 40 -1.65 -5.18 8.11
CA CYS A 40 -2.61 -4.07 8.19
C CYS A 40 -3.17 -3.64 6.86
N TRP A 41 -2.75 -4.30 5.78
CA TRP A 41 -3.19 -4.06 4.40
C TRP A 41 -3.08 -2.63 3.88
N ARG A 42 -2.33 -1.77 4.60
CA ARG A 42 -1.79 -0.53 4.04
C ARG A 42 -0.81 -0.85 2.92
N THR A 43 -0.56 0.13 2.06
CA THR A 43 0.44 -0.03 0.99
C THR A 43 1.80 -0.46 1.54
N THR A 44 2.39 -1.49 0.92
CA THR A 44 3.75 -1.93 1.25
C THR A 44 4.73 -0.82 0.91
N GLU A 45 5.88 -0.79 1.59
CA GLU A 45 6.92 0.17 1.24
C GLU A 45 7.32 0.04 -0.24
N TYR A 46 7.30 -1.17 -0.77
CA TYR A 46 7.57 -1.43 -2.18
C TYR A 46 6.53 -0.81 -3.12
N SER A 47 5.24 -0.97 -2.86
CA SER A 47 4.19 -0.33 -3.67
C SER A 47 4.25 1.19 -3.67
N THR A 48 4.56 1.80 -2.52
CA THR A 48 4.76 3.25 -2.41
C THR A 48 5.96 3.71 -3.25
N ASN A 49 7.02 2.90 -3.33
CA ASN A 49 8.21 3.22 -4.14
C ASN A 49 8.00 3.02 -5.64
N LEU A 50 7.15 2.08 -6.07
CA LEU A 50 6.84 1.92 -7.49
C LEU A 50 6.18 3.17 -8.10
N ASN A 51 5.45 3.94 -7.28
CA ASN A 51 4.85 5.21 -7.67
C ASN A 51 5.84 6.40 -7.56
N SER A 52 7.11 6.15 -7.21
CA SER A 52 8.17 7.15 -7.06
C SER A 52 9.41 6.76 -7.90
N PRO A 53 9.29 6.66 -9.24
CA PRO A 53 10.41 6.25 -10.07
C PRO A 53 11.55 7.28 -10.03
N LEU A 54 12.78 6.80 -10.20
CA LEU A 54 13.98 7.62 -10.36
C LEU A 54 14.55 7.41 -11.76
N ILE A 55 15.23 8.43 -12.28
CA ILE A 55 16.01 8.29 -13.51
C ILE A 55 17.46 8.11 -13.15
N ILE A 56 18.07 7.01 -13.59
CA ILE A 56 19.47 6.70 -13.35
C ILE A 56 20.25 6.91 -14.64
N LYS A 57 21.21 7.83 -14.62
CA LYS A 57 22.17 7.98 -15.72
C LYS A 57 23.42 7.17 -15.43
N ARG A 58 23.70 6.18 -16.27
CA ARG A 58 24.98 5.46 -16.28
C ARG A 58 26.08 6.37 -16.81
N LEU A 59 27.20 6.41 -16.11
CA LEU A 59 28.41 7.15 -16.45
C LEU A 59 29.48 6.18 -16.96
N LEU A 60 30.55 6.73 -17.52
CA LEU A 60 31.71 5.95 -17.92
C LEU A 60 32.28 5.18 -16.71
N ARG A 61 32.82 3.98 -16.98
CA ARG A 61 33.35 3.03 -15.97
C ARG A 61 32.32 2.39 -15.04
N GLY A 62 31.04 2.35 -15.43
CA GLY A 62 29.99 1.63 -14.71
C GLY A 62 29.41 2.38 -13.49
N ASN A 63 29.86 3.61 -13.25
CA ASN A 63 29.26 4.49 -12.23
C ASN A 63 27.84 4.89 -12.63
N ALA A 64 26.98 5.20 -11.66
CA ALA A 64 25.61 5.61 -11.90
C ALA A 64 25.26 6.80 -11.02
N LYS A 65 24.46 7.74 -11.53
CA LYS A 65 23.92 8.86 -10.74
C LYS A 65 22.43 9.00 -10.93
N ILE A 66 21.74 9.38 -9.85
CA ILE A 66 20.33 9.76 -9.89
C ILE A 66 20.22 11.12 -10.56
N VAL A 67 19.32 11.22 -11.54
CA VAL A 67 18.98 12.46 -12.24
C VAL A 67 17.72 13.01 -11.62
N GLY A 68 17.85 14.12 -10.87
CA GLY A 68 16.70 14.83 -10.33
C GLY A 68 15.80 15.37 -11.44
N LEU A 69 14.50 15.49 -11.15
CA LEU A 69 13.55 16.10 -12.06
C LEU A 69 13.79 17.62 -12.12
N THR A 70 14.23 18.12 -13.28
CA THR A 70 14.52 19.54 -13.48
C THR A 70 13.27 20.35 -13.83
N ALA A 71 13.31 21.67 -13.60
CA ALA A 71 12.24 22.57 -14.01
C ALA A 71 12.01 22.55 -15.54
N SER A 72 13.09 22.42 -16.33
CA SER A 72 13.00 22.31 -17.79
C SER A 72 12.30 21.03 -18.25
N ALA A 73 12.56 19.89 -17.60
CA ALA A 73 11.87 18.64 -17.88
C ALA A 73 10.38 18.72 -17.53
N ARG A 74 10.03 19.37 -16.41
CA ARG A 74 8.63 19.65 -16.04
C ARG A 74 7.94 20.53 -17.08
N ALA A 75 8.56 21.63 -17.50
CA ALA A 75 7.99 22.53 -18.50
C ALA A 75 7.78 21.83 -19.86
N ALA A 76 8.75 21.02 -20.29
CA ALA A 76 8.64 20.23 -21.52
C ALA A 76 7.53 19.16 -21.42
N ALA A 77 7.39 18.52 -20.26
CA ALA A 77 6.32 17.55 -20.02
C ALA A 77 4.94 18.21 -20.04
N ILE A 78 4.76 19.34 -19.35
CA ILE A 78 3.50 20.10 -19.32
C ILE A 78 3.10 20.50 -20.75
N LYS A 79 4.00 21.12 -21.51
CA LYS A 79 3.73 21.53 -22.90
C LYS A 79 3.26 20.36 -23.78
N LYS A 80 3.84 19.17 -23.59
CA LYS A 80 3.45 17.96 -24.34
C LYS A 80 2.15 17.36 -23.85
N ALA A 81 1.93 17.35 -22.54
CA ALA A 81 0.68 16.90 -21.96
C ALA A 81 -0.47 17.78 -22.46
N ASP A 82 -0.33 19.10 -22.43
CA ASP A 82 -1.34 20.05 -22.94
C ASP A 82 -1.68 19.80 -24.41
N ALA A 83 -0.67 19.53 -25.26
CA ALA A 83 -0.91 19.21 -26.66
C ALA A 83 -1.70 17.91 -26.85
N VAL A 84 -1.44 16.88 -26.03
CA VAL A 84 -2.17 15.60 -26.07
C VAL A 84 -3.59 15.77 -25.53
N VAL A 85 -3.77 16.52 -24.44
CA VAL A 85 -5.08 16.83 -23.84
C VAL A 85 -5.94 17.63 -24.82
N LYS A 86 -5.40 18.67 -25.44
CA LYS A 86 -6.10 19.45 -26.47
C LYS A 86 -6.52 18.58 -27.65
N ARG A 87 -5.66 17.66 -28.09
CA ARG A 87 -6.01 16.71 -29.15
C ARG A 87 -7.14 15.76 -28.74
N TYR A 88 -7.19 15.35 -27.48
CA TYR A 88 -8.27 14.52 -26.96
C TYR A 88 -9.60 15.30 -26.88
N GLU A 89 -9.56 16.55 -26.44
CA GLU A 89 -10.72 17.46 -26.44
C GLU A 89 -11.30 17.64 -27.85
N GLN A 90 -10.46 17.93 -28.84
CA GLN A 90 -10.87 17.99 -30.25
C GLN A 90 -11.44 16.66 -30.76
N ALA A 91 -10.87 15.53 -30.33
CA ALA A 91 -11.37 14.21 -30.70
C ALA A 91 -12.75 13.92 -30.09
N LEU A 92 -13.02 14.40 -28.87
CA LEU A 92 -14.34 14.30 -28.24
C LEU A 92 -15.39 15.17 -28.96
N ALA A 93 -14.98 16.33 -29.48
CA ALA A 93 -15.81 17.18 -30.34
C ALA A 93 -16.07 16.58 -31.74
N GLY A 94 -15.45 15.44 -32.07
CA GLY A 94 -15.63 14.75 -33.36
C GLY A 94 -14.73 15.24 -34.49
N GLU A 95 -13.88 16.25 -34.25
CA GLU A 95 -13.05 16.92 -35.27
C GLU A 95 -11.97 16.00 -35.86
N LEU A 96 -11.59 14.94 -35.14
CA LEU A 96 -10.48 14.04 -35.50
C LEU A 96 -10.94 12.64 -35.90
N GLY A 97 -12.24 12.48 -36.19
CA GLY A 97 -12.84 11.21 -36.60
C GLY A 97 -13.24 10.29 -35.43
N ARG A 98 -14.13 9.34 -35.74
CA ARG A 98 -14.92 8.56 -34.77
C ARG A 98 -14.11 7.80 -33.71
N TYR A 99 -12.92 7.31 -34.05
CA TYR A 99 -12.15 6.41 -33.18
C TYR A 99 -10.99 7.09 -32.44
N THR A 100 -10.68 8.34 -32.74
CA THR A 100 -9.47 8.99 -32.24
C THR A 100 -9.50 9.20 -30.73
N ALA A 101 -10.65 9.57 -30.16
CA ALA A 101 -10.81 9.73 -28.72
C ALA A 101 -10.55 8.40 -27.98
N SER A 102 -11.18 7.31 -28.43
CA SER A 102 -10.99 5.98 -27.83
C SER A 102 -9.55 5.48 -27.94
N ARG A 103 -8.86 5.75 -29.06
CA ARG A 103 -7.44 5.40 -29.23
C ARG A 103 -6.52 6.18 -28.30
N LEU A 104 -6.77 7.47 -28.13
CA LEU A 104 -6.00 8.29 -27.18
C LEU A 104 -6.26 7.81 -25.75
N TYR A 105 -7.51 7.57 -25.39
CA TYR A 105 -7.90 7.05 -24.08
C TYR A 105 -7.19 5.73 -23.77
N ALA A 106 -7.28 4.73 -24.65
CA ALA A 106 -6.64 3.43 -24.46
C ALA A 106 -5.10 3.49 -24.42
N LYS A 107 -4.49 4.54 -24.99
CA LYS A 107 -3.03 4.72 -24.98
C LYS A 107 -2.51 5.29 -23.67
N TYR A 108 -3.25 6.20 -23.04
CA TYR A 108 -2.77 6.97 -21.89
C TYR A 108 -3.46 6.59 -20.57
N CYS A 109 -4.65 5.99 -20.62
CA CYS A 109 -5.47 5.69 -19.46
C CYS A 109 -5.69 4.18 -19.32
N ASP A 110 -5.77 3.71 -18.07
CA ASP A 110 -6.30 2.39 -17.75
C ASP A 110 -7.82 2.51 -17.54
N ALA A 111 -8.60 1.83 -18.37
CA ALA A 111 -10.07 1.92 -18.31
C ALA A 111 -10.65 1.44 -16.97
N VAL A 112 -9.97 0.54 -16.27
CA VAL A 112 -10.37 0.04 -14.94
C VAL A 112 -10.07 1.10 -13.88
N GLU A 113 -8.89 1.72 -13.91
CA GLU A 113 -8.55 2.81 -12.97
C GLU A 113 -9.47 4.02 -13.14
N MET A 114 -9.80 4.35 -14.38
CA MET A 114 -10.63 5.50 -14.71
C MET A 114 -12.11 5.31 -14.41
N ARG A 115 -12.58 4.08 -14.17
CA ARG A 115 -14.00 3.76 -13.88
C ARG A 115 -14.99 4.36 -14.90
N GLY A 116 -14.58 4.40 -16.16
CA GLY A 116 -15.39 4.98 -17.23
C GLY A 116 -15.41 6.51 -17.28
N ASP A 117 -14.67 7.21 -16.42
CA ASP A 117 -14.44 8.64 -16.58
C ASP A 117 -13.68 8.88 -17.89
N ARG A 118 -14.33 9.61 -18.80
CA ARG A 118 -13.82 10.01 -20.11
C ARG A 118 -13.72 11.53 -20.24
N SER A 119 -13.88 12.25 -19.14
CA SER A 119 -13.75 13.71 -19.09
C SER A 119 -12.33 14.14 -19.49
N VAL A 120 -12.21 15.37 -19.95
CA VAL A 120 -10.91 15.98 -20.28
C VAL A 120 -10.03 16.09 -19.04
N ALA A 121 -10.63 16.37 -17.87
CA ALA A 121 -9.92 16.47 -16.59
C ALA A 121 -9.33 15.11 -16.16
N GLY A 122 -10.13 14.05 -16.11
CA GLY A 122 -9.63 12.72 -15.78
C GLY A 122 -8.58 12.21 -16.79
N PHE A 123 -8.75 12.53 -18.08
CA PHE A 123 -7.74 12.21 -19.09
C PHE A 123 -6.42 12.96 -18.86
N ARG A 124 -6.48 14.24 -18.46
CA ARG A 124 -5.30 15.06 -18.14
C ARG A 124 -4.46 14.45 -17.01
N ASP A 125 -5.10 14.00 -15.93
CA ASP A 125 -4.40 13.38 -14.79
C ASP A 125 -3.54 12.18 -15.21
N CYS A 126 -4.05 11.36 -16.13
CA CYS A 126 -3.31 10.23 -16.69
C CYS A 126 -2.16 10.68 -17.60
N VAL A 127 -2.43 11.61 -18.51
CA VAL A 127 -1.46 12.08 -19.51
C VAL A 127 -0.28 12.79 -18.84
N GLU A 128 -0.54 13.69 -17.89
CA GLU A 128 0.52 14.45 -17.22
C GLU A 128 1.53 13.52 -16.55
N ARG A 129 1.06 12.49 -15.85
CA ARG A 129 1.91 11.49 -15.21
C ARG A 129 2.74 10.72 -16.23
N VAL A 130 2.12 10.20 -17.29
CA VAL A 130 2.80 9.39 -18.33
C VAL A 130 3.84 10.22 -19.08
N ILE A 131 3.47 11.43 -19.50
CA ILE A 131 4.35 12.33 -20.26
C ILE A 131 5.51 12.82 -19.40
N LEU A 132 5.28 13.10 -18.11
CA LEU A 132 6.36 13.46 -17.18
C LEU A 132 7.42 12.37 -17.09
N TYR A 133 7.02 11.11 -16.94
CA TYR A 133 7.97 10.00 -16.90
C TYR A 133 8.69 9.79 -18.24
N GLN A 134 7.99 9.93 -19.36
CA GLN A 134 8.61 9.84 -20.69
C GLN A 134 9.65 10.94 -20.94
N GLU A 135 9.36 12.18 -20.56
CA GLU A 135 10.31 13.27 -20.70
C GLU A 135 11.49 13.14 -19.73
N TRP A 136 11.24 12.72 -18.49
CA TRP A 136 12.29 12.51 -17.51
C TRP A 136 13.23 11.36 -17.91
N ALA A 137 12.68 10.27 -18.45
CA ALA A 137 13.43 9.11 -18.94
C ALA A 137 14.33 9.39 -20.15
N LYS A 138 14.28 10.58 -20.76
CA LYS A 138 15.27 10.95 -21.79
C LYS A 138 16.66 11.20 -21.22
N HIS A 139 16.75 11.40 -19.91
CA HIS A 139 17.99 11.74 -19.24
C HIS A 139 18.68 10.53 -18.58
N GLY A 140 18.13 9.33 -18.73
CA GLY A 140 18.69 8.08 -18.20
C GLY A 140 17.69 6.92 -18.23
N GLU A 141 18.03 5.82 -17.57
CA GLU A 141 17.13 4.68 -17.43
C GLU A 141 16.09 4.95 -16.34
N LEU A 142 14.81 4.71 -16.63
CA LEU A 142 13.76 4.68 -15.62
C LEU A 142 13.98 3.48 -14.71
N ALA A 143 14.33 3.74 -13.47
CA ALA A 143 14.52 2.71 -12.45
C ALA A 143 13.62 3.03 -11.26
N TRP A 144 12.84 2.05 -10.83
CA TRP A 144 12.09 2.17 -9.60
C TRP A 144 13.05 2.18 -8.42
N SER A 145 12.86 3.13 -7.50
CA SER A 145 13.81 3.35 -6.43
C SER A 145 13.91 2.13 -5.52
N THR A 146 15.14 1.75 -5.20
CA THR A 146 15.42 0.69 -4.21
C THR A 146 15.31 1.22 -2.78
N ARG A 147 14.86 2.47 -2.62
CA ARG A 147 14.78 3.26 -1.38
C ARG A 147 13.66 4.28 -1.46
N LYS A 148 13.14 4.70 -0.31
CA LYS A 148 12.18 5.82 -0.26
C LYS A 148 12.86 7.14 -0.64
N PRO A 149 12.10 8.11 -1.18
CA PRO A 149 12.61 9.47 -1.38
C PRO A 149 13.28 10.00 -0.09
N GLY A 150 14.50 10.51 -0.20
CA GLY A 150 15.26 11.08 0.92
C GLY A 150 16.02 10.09 1.82
N GLN A 151 16.04 8.78 1.51
CA GLN A 151 16.79 7.80 2.30
C GLN A 151 18.27 7.70 1.91
N ASP A 152 19.13 7.55 2.92
CA ASP A 152 20.57 7.39 2.78
C ASP A 152 21.00 6.04 2.15
N ASP A 153 22.30 5.91 1.85
CA ASP A 153 22.83 4.73 1.18
C ASP A 153 22.81 3.43 2.00
N LYS A 154 22.80 3.56 3.32
CA LYS A 154 22.87 2.47 4.30
C LYS A 154 21.48 2.08 4.82
N ALA A 155 20.44 2.85 4.49
CA ALA A 155 19.08 2.62 4.92
C ALA A 155 18.54 1.28 4.42
N ALA A 156 17.71 0.63 5.24
CA ALA A 156 17.12 -0.65 4.90
C ALA A 156 16.32 -0.57 3.57
N LYS A 157 16.41 -1.61 2.74
CA LYS A 157 15.62 -1.69 1.50
C LYS A 157 14.11 -1.78 1.82
N PRO A 158 13.23 -1.21 0.98
CA PRO A 158 11.78 -1.33 1.08
C PRO A 158 11.31 -2.78 1.12
N SER A 159 10.35 -3.06 2.01
CA SER A 159 9.72 -4.38 2.08
C SER A 159 8.62 -4.57 1.02
N LYS A 160 8.65 -5.72 0.32
CA LYS A 160 7.55 -6.22 -0.52
C LYS A 160 6.37 -6.78 0.29
N LEU A 161 6.55 -6.99 1.59
CA LEU A 161 5.56 -7.66 2.45
C LEU A 161 4.90 -6.72 3.46
N TYR A 162 5.60 -5.66 3.86
CA TYR A 162 5.20 -4.82 4.99
C TYR A 162 5.19 -3.35 4.60
N CYS A 163 4.29 -2.58 5.23
CA CYS A 163 4.36 -1.13 5.22
C CYS A 163 5.50 -0.65 6.14
N GLU A 164 5.75 0.65 6.17
CA GLU A 164 6.81 1.25 7.01
C GLU A 164 6.67 0.92 8.49
N ALA A 165 5.44 1.05 9.00
CA ALA A 165 5.12 0.82 10.40
C ALA A 165 5.21 -0.65 10.81
N HIS A 166 5.28 -1.59 9.86
CA HIS A 166 5.37 -3.03 10.11
C HIS A 166 6.65 -3.66 9.61
N ASN A 167 7.56 -2.91 8.99
CA ASN A 167 8.84 -3.44 8.56
C ASN A 167 9.82 -3.48 9.76
N PRO A 168 10.20 -4.66 10.29
CA PRO A 168 11.03 -4.77 11.50
C PRO A 168 12.44 -4.21 11.36
N LYS A 169 12.87 -3.94 10.12
CA LYS A 169 14.16 -3.34 9.79
C LYS A 169 14.15 -1.81 9.84
N ARG A 170 12.98 -1.18 10.05
CA ARG A 170 12.84 0.30 10.04
C ARG A 170 13.12 0.93 11.38
N SER A 171 12.56 0.37 12.43
CA SER A 171 12.71 0.90 13.79
C SER A 171 12.30 -0.16 14.82
N ASP A 172 12.68 0.06 16.07
CA ASP A 172 12.22 -0.81 17.17
C ASP A 172 10.71 -0.70 17.38
N GLU A 173 10.10 0.46 17.09
CA GLU A 173 8.64 0.62 17.09
C GLU A 173 7.99 -0.25 16.01
N ALA A 174 8.51 -0.22 14.78
CA ALA A 174 7.99 -1.05 13.70
C ALA A 174 8.19 -2.55 13.95
N ARG A 175 9.30 -2.92 14.61
CA ARG A 175 9.55 -4.29 15.08
C ARG A 175 8.54 -4.71 16.14
N ARG A 176 8.24 -3.85 17.12
CA ARG A 176 7.22 -4.10 18.15
C ARG A 176 5.83 -4.25 17.53
N ALA A 177 5.46 -3.35 16.62
CA ALA A 177 4.19 -3.42 15.89
C ALA A 177 4.09 -4.73 15.06
N TYR A 178 5.14 -5.10 14.33
CA TYR A 178 5.20 -6.37 13.61
C TYR A 178 4.98 -7.57 14.53
N GLN A 179 5.69 -7.63 15.67
CA GLN A 179 5.58 -8.76 16.60
C GLN A 179 4.21 -8.86 17.27
N ARG A 180 3.57 -7.73 17.52
CA ARG A 180 2.21 -7.64 18.04
C ARG A 180 1.20 -8.11 16.99
N ASP A 181 1.22 -7.50 15.81
CA ASP A 181 0.14 -7.64 14.83
C ASP A 181 0.23 -8.93 14.01
N ARG A 182 1.43 -9.53 13.84
CA ARG A 182 1.59 -10.84 13.18
C ARG A 182 0.81 -11.99 13.82
N ARG A 183 0.41 -11.83 15.09
CA ARG A 183 -0.35 -12.84 15.84
C ARG A 183 -1.84 -12.80 15.52
N PHE A 184 -2.30 -11.70 14.93
CA PHE A 184 -3.72 -11.41 14.71
C PHE A 184 -4.11 -11.41 13.24
N VAL A 185 -3.29 -12.00 12.36
CA VAL A 185 -3.52 -12.00 10.91
C VAL A 185 -4.81 -12.75 10.58
N THR A 186 -5.07 -13.87 11.23
CA THR A 186 -6.27 -14.68 11.00
C THR A 186 -7.53 -13.96 11.48
N GLU A 187 -7.48 -13.29 12.64
CA GLU A 187 -8.58 -12.47 13.14
C GLU A 187 -8.84 -11.27 12.24
N TYR A 188 -7.78 -10.67 11.69
CA TYR A 188 -7.90 -9.59 10.72
C TYR A 188 -8.63 -10.05 9.44
N GLU A 189 -8.25 -11.21 8.88
CA GLU A 189 -8.90 -11.81 7.72
C GLU A 189 -10.37 -12.14 8.01
N SER A 190 -10.65 -12.72 9.18
CA SER A 190 -12.02 -13.03 9.61
C SER A 190 -12.90 -11.78 9.73
N LEU A 191 -12.35 -10.67 10.24
CA LEU A 191 -13.07 -9.40 10.32
C LEU A 191 -13.35 -8.81 8.93
N MET A 192 -12.43 -8.93 7.98
CA MET A 192 -12.69 -8.51 6.60
C MET A 192 -13.84 -9.30 5.97
N ASP A 193 -13.85 -10.62 6.15
CA ASP A 193 -14.91 -11.49 5.63
C ASP A 193 -16.27 -11.18 6.25
N ALA A 194 -16.29 -10.88 7.56
CA ALA A 194 -17.50 -10.48 8.27
C ALA A 194 -18.06 -9.13 7.75
N ILE A 195 -17.21 -8.12 7.57
CA ILE A 195 -17.63 -6.81 7.05
C ILE A 195 -18.12 -6.95 5.60
N TRP A 196 -17.43 -7.75 4.77
CA TRP A 196 -17.88 -8.02 3.41
C TRP A 196 -19.24 -8.70 3.38
N SER A 197 -19.39 -9.78 4.14
CA SER A 197 -20.64 -10.53 4.21
C SER A 197 -21.79 -9.64 4.67
N GLN A 198 -21.59 -8.85 5.72
CA GLN A 198 -22.59 -7.92 6.23
C GLN A 198 -22.93 -6.84 5.18
N GLY A 199 -21.93 -6.19 4.60
CA GLY A 199 -22.12 -5.08 3.67
C GLY A 199 -22.74 -5.50 2.33
N ILE A 200 -22.43 -6.70 1.84
CA ILE A 200 -23.08 -7.26 0.64
C ILE A 200 -24.54 -7.61 0.97
N ASN A 201 -24.80 -8.27 2.11
CA ASN A 201 -26.15 -8.69 2.50
C ASN A 201 -27.08 -7.49 2.80
N SER A 202 -26.55 -6.40 3.33
CA SER A 202 -27.31 -5.16 3.59
C SER A 202 -27.44 -4.25 2.37
N GLY A 203 -26.74 -4.56 1.26
CA GLY A 203 -26.63 -3.69 0.10
C GLY A 203 -25.82 -2.40 0.34
N SER A 204 -25.12 -2.28 1.48
CA SER A 204 -24.31 -1.09 1.78
C SER A 204 -22.93 -1.10 1.13
N LEU A 205 -22.47 -2.26 0.63
CA LEU A 205 -21.25 -2.39 -0.16
C LEU A 205 -21.55 -3.02 -1.52
N PRO A 206 -20.94 -2.52 -2.62
CA PRO A 206 -21.01 -3.18 -3.91
C PRO A 206 -20.26 -4.52 -3.89
N THR A 207 -20.67 -5.46 -4.74
CA THR A 207 -20.03 -6.79 -4.85
C THR A 207 -18.54 -6.70 -5.19
N TRP A 208 -18.12 -5.64 -5.88
CA TRP A 208 -16.72 -5.35 -6.14
C TRP A 208 -16.52 -3.84 -6.38
N ASP A 209 -15.70 -3.19 -5.55
CA ASP A 209 -15.23 -1.81 -5.73
C ASP A 209 -13.94 -1.55 -4.93
N ILE A 210 -13.00 -0.80 -5.50
CA ILE A 210 -11.68 -0.57 -4.87
C ILE A 210 -11.78 0.27 -3.59
N GLU A 211 -12.71 1.21 -3.52
CA GLU A 211 -12.95 2.04 -2.33
C GLU A 211 -13.64 1.22 -1.25
N ALA A 212 -14.59 0.36 -1.62
CA ALA A 212 -15.17 -0.63 -0.72
C ALA A 212 -14.11 -1.59 -0.16
N HIS A 213 -13.22 -2.12 -1.02
CA HIS A 213 -12.08 -2.91 -0.57
C HIS A 213 -11.14 -2.12 0.36
N ALA A 214 -10.87 -0.85 0.07
CA ALA A 214 -10.06 0.00 0.94
C ALA A 214 -10.75 0.29 2.29
N TYR A 215 -12.07 0.52 2.27
CA TYR A 215 -12.90 0.71 3.45
C TYR A 215 -12.88 -0.53 4.34
N VAL A 216 -13.25 -1.69 3.81
CA VAL A 216 -13.29 -2.97 4.55
C VAL A 216 -11.97 -3.24 5.24
N ARG A 217 -10.85 -3.04 4.55
CA ARG A 217 -9.49 -3.23 5.11
C ARG A 217 -9.19 -2.25 6.24
N ARG A 218 -9.48 -0.95 6.05
CA ARG A 218 -9.28 0.05 7.12
C ARG A 218 -10.15 -0.24 8.32
N GLU A 219 -11.39 -0.65 8.09
CA GLU A 219 -12.38 -0.89 9.12
C GLU A 219 -12.08 -2.16 9.92
N ALA A 220 -11.72 -3.26 9.25
CA ALA A 220 -11.21 -4.46 9.92
C ALA A 220 -10.00 -4.15 10.80
N TYR A 221 -9.11 -3.25 10.34
CA TYR A 221 -7.92 -2.87 11.12
C TYR A 221 -8.30 -2.04 12.34
N ARG A 222 -9.20 -1.08 12.17
CA ARG A 222 -9.73 -0.25 13.25
C ARG A 222 -10.40 -1.13 14.30
N LEU A 223 -11.31 -2.02 13.90
CA LEU A 223 -12.03 -2.94 14.79
C LEU A 223 -11.06 -3.88 15.52
N LEU A 224 -10.07 -4.44 14.82
CA LEU A 224 -9.07 -5.29 15.46
C LEU A 224 -8.26 -4.51 16.51
N GLN A 225 -7.83 -3.29 16.17
CA GLN A 225 -7.12 -2.43 17.12
C GLN A 225 -8.01 -2.03 18.29
N GLU A 226 -9.31 -1.86 18.10
CA GLU A 226 -10.25 -1.60 19.20
C GLU A 226 -10.43 -2.81 20.10
N ILE A 227 -10.73 -3.99 19.55
CA ILE A 227 -10.86 -5.25 20.30
C ILE A 227 -9.59 -5.52 21.12
N LYS A 228 -8.42 -5.24 20.54
CA LYS A 228 -7.12 -5.48 21.17
C LYS A 228 -6.55 -4.24 21.89
N SER A 229 -7.28 -3.11 21.88
CA SER A 229 -6.85 -1.88 22.53
C SER A 229 -6.92 -2.06 24.06
N PRO A 230 -5.88 -1.62 24.80
CA PRO A 230 -5.92 -1.61 26.25
C PRO A 230 -7.10 -0.82 26.85
N ARG A 231 -7.71 0.14 26.13
CA ARG A 231 -8.84 0.95 26.63
C ARG A 231 -10.18 0.23 26.55
N ALA A 232 -10.50 -0.37 25.41
CA ALA A 232 -11.68 -1.22 25.28
C ALA A 232 -11.56 -2.45 26.18
N ALA A 233 -10.34 -2.99 26.29
CA ALA A 233 -10.03 -3.99 27.30
C ALA A 233 -10.22 -3.43 28.72
N ALA A 234 -9.83 -2.19 29.05
CA ALA A 234 -9.97 -1.66 30.41
C ALA A 234 -11.43 -1.50 30.87
N SER A 235 -12.31 -0.88 30.07
CA SER A 235 -13.73 -0.74 30.43
C SER A 235 -14.41 -2.11 30.54
N THR A 236 -14.12 -3.00 29.59
CA THR A 236 -14.65 -4.38 29.60
C THR A 236 -14.08 -5.19 30.77
N ILE A 237 -12.79 -5.02 31.12
CA ILE A 237 -12.16 -5.64 32.28
C ILE A 237 -12.82 -5.14 33.57
N GLU A 238 -13.16 -3.85 33.68
CA GLU A 238 -13.86 -3.30 34.85
C GLU A 238 -15.28 -3.86 34.98
N GLU A 239 -16.04 -3.93 33.89
CA GLU A 239 -17.36 -4.55 33.89
C GLU A 239 -17.31 -6.04 34.29
N LEU A 240 -16.33 -6.79 33.78
CA LEU A 240 -16.18 -8.20 34.13
C LEU A 240 -15.66 -8.39 35.57
N LEU A 241 -14.82 -7.48 36.07
CA LEU A 241 -14.42 -7.45 37.48
C LEU A 241 -15.62 -7.13 38.39
N ALA A 242 -16.48 -6.19 38.00
CA ALA A 242 -17.70 -5.85 38.73
C ALA A 242 -18.70 -7.01 38.77
N LYS A 243 -18.71 -7.86 37.73
CA LYS A 243 -19.44 -9.14 37.70
C LYS A 243 -18.78 -10.25 38.54
N GLY A 244 -17.67 -9.97 39.23
CA GLY A 244 -17.00 -10.90 40.12
C GLY A 244 -16.06 -11.90 39.44
N LEU A 245 -15.75 -11.74 38.15
CA LEU A 245 -14.85 -12.67 37.45
C LEU A 245 -13.40 -12.50 37.92
N SER A 246 -12.71 -13.63 38.07
CA SER A 246 -11.25 -13.62 38.32
C SER A 246 -10.48 -13.14 37.10
N GLN A 247 -9.29 -12.56 37.31
CA GLN A 247 -8.41 -12.12 36.19
C GLN A 247 -8.10 -13.23 35.18
N THR A 248 -8.07 -14.49 35.62
CA THR A 248 -7.86 -15.65 34.75
C THR A 248 -9.09 -15.95 33.90
N ALA A 249 -10.30 -15.80 34.44
CA ALA A 249 -11.54 -15.94 33.68
C ALA A 249 -11.69 -14.82 32.65
N ILE A 250 -11.42 -13.58 33.04
CA ILE A 250 -11.41 -12.41 32.16
C ILE A 250 -10.40 -12.59 31.02
N ALA A 251 -9.22 -13.11 31.31
CA ALA A 251 -8.20 -13.40 30.29
C ALA A 251 -8.68 -14.41 29.25
N ARG A 252 -9.43 -15.44 29.66
CA ARG A 252 -10.03 -16.43 28.76
C ARG A 252 -11.15 -15.80 27.92
N GLU A 253 -12.01 -15.02 28.53
CA GLU A 253 -13.15 -14.39 27.87
C GLU A 253 -12.72 -13.33 26.84
N LEU A 254 -11.68 -12.56 27.16
CA LEU A 254 -11.11 -11.56 26.26
C LEU A 254 -10.04 -12.12 25.32
N CYS A 255 -9.73 -13.43 25.42
CA CYS A 255 -8.67 -14.08 24.63
C CYS A 255 -7.32 -13.33 24.71
N VAL A 256 -6.90 -12.95 25.92
CA VAL A 256 -5.62 -12.27 26.21
C VAL A 256 -4.89 -12.98 27.35
N SER A 257 -3.61 -12.66 27.58
CA SER A 257 -2.89 -13.24 28.72
C SER A 257 -3.35 -12.63 30.05
N ARG A 258 -3.32 -13.41 31.14
CA ARG A 258 -3.57 -12.91 32.51
C ARG A 258 -2.65 -11.73 32.86
N GLN A 259 -1.41 -11.75 32.39
CA GLN A 259 -0.44 -10.67 32.60
C GLN A 259 -0.88 -9.37 31.90
N ALA A 260 -1.48 -9.48 30.70
CA ALA A 260 -2.05 -8.33 29.99
C ALA A 260 -3.24 -7.73 30.75
N VAL A 261 -4.12 -8.56 31.30
CA VAL A 261 -5.23 -8.13 32.19
C VAL A 261 -4.68 -7.42 33.43
N SER A 262 -3.69 -8.00 34.10
CA SER A 262 -3.05 -7.38 35.29
C SER A 262 -2.39 -6.03 34.97
N ALA A 263 -1.67 -5.95 33.85
CA ALA A 263 -1.03 -4.72 33.39
C ALA A 263 -2.05 -3.65 32.95
N ALA A 264 -3.21 -4.04 32.40
CA ALA A 264 -4.29 -3.13 32.07
C ALA A 264 -4.92 -2.54 33.35
N ILE A 265 -5.22 -3.37 34.35
CA ILE A 265 -5.76 -2.94 35.66
C ILE A 265 -4.80 -1.96 36.34
N LYS A 266 -3.49 -2.27 36.39
CA LYS A 266 -2.47 -1.39 36.99
C LYS A 266 -2.39 -0.03 36.29
N ARG A 267 -2.40 -0.02 34.95
CA ARG A 267 -2.37 1.22 34.15
C ARG A 267 -3.63 2.07 34.33
N HIS A 268 -4.79 1.44 34.48
CA HIS A 268 -6.04 2.14 34.72
C HIS A 268 -6.05 2.81 36.10
N LYS A 269 -5.70 2.06 37.16
CA LYS A 269 -5.61 2.60 38.52
C LYS A 269 -4.65 3.79 38.61
N HIS A 270 -3.49 3.70 37.97
CA HIS A 270 -2.51 4.78 37.97
C HIS A 270 -3.01 6.04 37.24
N ARG A 271 -3.82 5.88 36.19
CA ARG A 271 -4.43 7.00 35.46
C ARG A 271 -5.59 7.67 36.22
N ALA A 272 -6.30 6.94 37.06
CA ALA A 272 -7.36 7.51 37.91
C ALA A 272 -6.81 8.28 39.12
N THR A 273 -5.51 8.17 39.40
CA THR A 273 -4.81 8.88 40.49
C THR A 273 -4.04 10.11 40.01
N ILE A 274 -4.02 10.38 38.70
CA ILE A 274 -3.44 11.58 38.08
C ILE A 274 -4.59 12.44 37.58
#